data_AF-A0A135UQR0-F1
#
_entry.id   AF-A0A135UQR0-F1
#
_cell.length_a   1.000
_cell.length_b   1.000
_cell.length_c   1.000
_cell.angle_alpha   90.00
_cell.angle_beta   90.00
_cell.angle_gamma   90.00
#
_symmetry.space_group_name_H-M   'P 1'
#
loop_
_entity.id
_entity.type
_entity.pdbx_description
1 polymer ?
#
loop_
_entity_poly.entity_id
_entity_poly.type
_entity_poly.pdbx_seq_one_letter_code
_entity_poly.pdbx_strand_id
1 'polypeptide(L)'
;MIASSCKTTADVTPPPSASPAWVSIIDTPATASTGAQPASPSCAGTKYNIKAGDTCQSVAEQQGIDTIQLLAANNLVANCFNFPTAAGSMLCIPTAAVCKPYVVVKADDTCTTIANLAKATWAQIVSWNPELGRSCQNVERYVGFVVCASNPGGSWIDPNP
;
A
#
# COMPACT_ATOMS: atom_id res chain seq x y z
N MET A 1 -24.00 -26.79 -27.16
CA MET A 1 -23.22 -27.52 -28.20
C MET A 1 -23.03 -26.55 -29.36
N ILE A 2 -21.82 -26.55 -29.94
CA ILE A 2 -21.24 -25.74 -31.04
C ILE A 2 -20.63 -24.39 -30.59
N ALA A 3 -19.33 -24.31 -30.25
CA ALA A 3 -18.07 -24.45 -31.00
C ALA A 3 -17.53 -23.06 -31.39
N SER A 4 -16.48 -22.58 -30.71
CA SER A 4 -15.07 -22.66 -31.11
C SER A 4 -14.75 -21.91 -32.42
N SER A 5 -13.99 -20.81 -32.30
CA SER A 5 -12.68 -20.57 -32.93
C SER A 5 -12.49 -19.10 -33.32
N CYS A 6 -11.51 -18.41 -32.71
CA CYS A 6 -10.77 -17.36 -33.41
C CYS A 6 -9.41 -17.95 -33.83
N LYS A 7 -9.20 -17.90 -35.13
CA LYS A 7 -8.18 -18.60 -35.90
C LYS A 7 -6.86 -17.84 -35.84
N THR A 8 -5.83 -18.44 -35.27
CA THR A 8 -4.44 -17.96 -35.33
C THR A 8 -3.87 -18.28 -36.71
N THR A 9 -3.50 -17.27 -37.49
CA THR A 9 -2.62 -17.45 -38.65
C THR A 9 -1.21 -17.13 -38.22
N ALA A 10 -0.39 -18.18 -38.14
CA ALA A 10 1.06 -18.07 -38.08
C ALA A 10 1.58 -17.77 -39.50
N ASP A 11 2.39 -16.72 -39.64
CA ASP A 11 3.51 -16.74 -40.58
C ASP A 11 4.49 -15.61 -40.19
N VAL A 12 5.55 -15.96 -39.46
CA VAL A 12 6.73 -15.10 -39.35
C VAL A 12 7.94 -16.01 -39.51
N THR A 13 8.49 -16.00 -40.72
CA THR A 13 9.75 -16.62 -41.08
C THR A 13 10.90 -15.94 -40.32
N PRO A 14 11.79 -16.67 -39.62
CA PRO A 14 12.94 -16.05 -38.97
C PRO A 14 14.03 -15.68 -39.99
N PRO A 15 14.67 -14.50 -39.88
CA PRO A 15 15.79 -14.11 -40.73
C PRO A 15 17.08 -14.88 -40.37
N PRO A 16 18.00 -15.09 -41.32
CA PRO A 16 19.25 -15.83 -41.07
C PRO A 16 20.21 -15.04 -40.17
N SER A 17 20.81 -15.76 -39.22
CA SER A 17 21.85 -15.31 -38.31
C SER A 17 23.19 -15.18 -39.03
N ALA A 18 23.77 -13.97 -39.03
CA ALA A 18 25.15 -13.73 -39.43
C ALA A 18 25.90 -13.05 -38.27
N SER A 19 26.84 -13.78 -37.68
CA SER A 19 27.86 -13.22 -36.77
C SER A 19 29.06 -12.73 -37.57
N PRO A 20 29.59 -11.54 -37.27
CA PRO A 20 31.00 -11.27 -37.41
C PRO A 20 31.66 -11.27 -36.03
N ALA A 21 32.59 -12.20 -35.83
CA ALA A 21 33.45 -12.28 -34.66
C ALA A 21 34.69 -11.42 -34.89
N TRP A 22 34.74 -10.19 -34.36
CA TRP A 22 35.96 -9.51 -33.87
C TRP A 22 35.69 -8.05 -33.49
N VAL A 23 35.54 -7.76 -32.19
CA VAL A 23 35.90 -6.45 -31.65
C VAL A 23 36.56 -6.67 -30.29
N SER A 24 37.87 -6.47 -30.25
CA SER A 24 38.64 -6.32 -29.01
C SER A 24 38.47 -4.89 -28.51
N ILE A 25 37.87 -4.69 -27.33
CA ILE A 25 37.93 -3.41 -26.62
C ILE A 25 38.67 -3.58 -25.29
N ILE A 26 39.78 -2.84 -25.25
CA ILE A 26 40.65 -2.43 -24.16
C ILE A 26 39.99 -2.29 -22.77
N ASP A 27 40.62 -2.93 -21.79
CA ASP A 27 40.39 -2.77 -20.36
C ASP A 27 40.76 -1.33 -19.94
N THR A 28 39.74 -0.55 -19.57
CA THR A 28 39.90 0.81 -19.04
C THR A 28 39.41 0.79 -17.59
N PRO A 29 40.19 1.23 -16.59
CA PRO A 29 39.73 1.22 -15.20
C PRO A 29 38.54 2.16 -15.05
N ALA A 30 37.37 1.61 -14.72
CA ALA A 30 36.17 2.39 -14.44
C ALA A 30 36.37 3.20 -13.15
N THR A 31 36.52 4.51 -13.28
CA THR A 31 36.35 5.46 -12.17
C THR A 31 34.91 5.34 -11.66
N ALA A 32 34.76 4.97 -10.39
CA ALA A 32 33.46 4.86 -9.74
C ALA A 32 32.75 6.23 -9.74
N SER A 33 31.76 6.37 -10.61
CA SER A 33 30.79 7.46 -10.54
C SER A 33 29.81 7.12 -9.43
N THR A 34 29.93 7.80 -8.29
CA THR A 34 28.95 7.75 -7.20
C THR A 34 27.65 8.36 -7.72
N GLY A 35 26.81 7.52 -8.34
CA GLY A 35 25.47 7.91 -8.75
C GLY A 35 24.71 8.43 -7.52
N ALA A 36 24.20 9.65 -7.62
CA ALA A 36 23.34 10.21 -6.59
C ALA A 36 22.14 9.28 -6.40
N GLN A 37 22.05 8.68 -5.21
CA GLN A 37 20.92 7.84 -4.81
C GLN A 37 19.62 8.64 -4.99
N PRO A 38 18.55 8.04 -5.55
CA PRO A 38 17.23 8.67 -5.57
C PRO A 38 16.89 9.15 -4.16
N ALA A 39 16.49 10.41 -4.02
CA ALA A 39 16.05 10.95 -2.74
C ALA A 39 14.96 10.03 -2.19
N SER A 40 15.22 9.41 -1.03
CA SER A 40 14.21 8.63 -0.34
C SER A 40 12.96 9.52 -0.19
N PRO A 41 11.74 9.00 -0.44
CA PRO A 41 10.54 9.79 -0.29
C PRO A 41 10.57 10.40 1.11
N SER A 42 10.62 11.73 1.16
CA SER A 42 10.54 12.43 2.43
C SER A 42 9.17 12.11 3.02
N CYS A 43 9.17 11.64 4.27
CA CYS A 43 7.90 11.36 4.94
C CYS A 43 7.16 12.67 5.17
N ALA A 44 6.07 12.89 4.44
CA ALA A 44 5.16 14.03 4.61
C ALA A 44 4.23 13.81 5.83
N GLY A 45 4.84 13.44 6.95
CA GLY A 45 4.15 13.04 8.18
C GLY A 45 5.14 12.67 9.28
N THR A 46 4.68 11.89 10.25
CA THR A 46 5.50 11.52 11.40
C THR A 46 6.29 10.25 11.11
N LYS A 47 7.55 10.20 11.55
CA LYS A 47 8.33 8.96 11.53
C LYS A 47 8.08 8.18 12.82
N TYR A 48 7.63 6.95 12.68
CA TYR A 48 7.46 6.01 13.78
C TYR A 48 8.63 5.05 13.86
N ASN A 49 9.29 4.97 15.01
CA ASN A 49 10.32 3.97 15.28
C ASN A 49 9.66 2.71 15.83
N ILE A 50 9.83 1.60 15.11
CA ILE A 50 9.30 0.30 15.52
C ILE A 50 9.96 -0.14 16.83
N LYS A 51 9.12 -0.57 17.76
CA LYS A 51 9.47 -1.08 19.10
C LYS A 51 9.41 -2.60 19.12
N ALA A 52 10.08 -3.20 20.10
CA ALA A 52 10.00 -4.64 20.31
C ALA A 52 8.54 -5.06 20.61
N GLY A 53 8.04 -6.05 19.88
CA GLY A 53 6.67 -6.55 20.01
C GLY A 53 5.63 -5.82 19.15
N ASP A 54 6.03 -4.79 18.40
CA ASP A 54 5.14 -4.15 17.43
C ASP A 54 4.75 -5.12 16.32
N THR A 55 3.47 -5.08 15.98
CA THR A 55 2.89 -5.73 14.80
C THR A 55 2.36 -4.67 13.86
N CYS A 56 2.18 -5.04 12.60
CA CYS A 56 1.54 -4.20 11.59
C CYS A 56 0.22 -3.59 12.08
N GLN A 57 -0.63 -4.41 12.70
CA GLN A 57 -1.94 -4.04 13.22
C GLN A 57 -1.83 -3.15 14.47
N SER A 58 -0.96 -3.49 15.43
CA SER A 58 -0.82 -2.69 16.65
C SER A 58 -0.22 -1.31 16.37
N VAL A 59 0.69 -1.23 15.39
CA VAL A 59 1.24 0.06 14.94
C VAL A 59 0.18 0.86 14.20
N ALA A 60 -0.57 0.26 13.27
CA ALA A 60 -1.66 0.93 12.58
C ALA A 60 -2.69 1.51 13.58
N GLU A 61 -3.06 0.72 14.60
CA GLU A 61 -4.02 1.14 15.62
C GLU A 61 -3.45 2.28 16.48
N GLN A 62 -2.21 2.14 16.96
CA GLN A 62 -1.56 3.15 17.80
C GLN A 62 -1.33 4.46 17.05
N GLN A 63 -0.95 4.39 15.77
CA GLN A 63 -0.66 5.56 14.95
C GLN A 63 -1.92 6.15 14.31
N GLY A 64 -3.08 5.52 14.48
CA GLY A 64 -4.35 5.98 13.93
C GLY A 64 -4.32 6.04 12.42
N ILE A 65 -3.94 4.95 11.75
CA ILE A 65 -3.87 4.86 10.29
C ILE A 65 -4.49 3.54 9.84
N ASP A 66 -5.17 3.53 8.69
CA ASP A 66 -5.59 2.29 8.05
C ASP A 66 -4.38 1.37 7.80
N THR A 67 -4.56 0.07 8.02
CA THR A 67 -3.48 -0.91 7.89
C THR A 67 -2.96 -0.96 6.44
N ILE A 68 -3.84 -0.82 5.45
CA ILE A 68 -3.43 -0.85 4.04
C ILE A 68 -2.69 0.44 3.66
N GLN A 69 -3.13 1.60 4.15
CA GLN A 69 -2.43 2.88 3.98
C GLN A 69 -1.05 2.88 4.64
N LEU A 70 -0.92 2.28 5.84
CA LEU A 70 0.38 2.12 6.50
C LEU A 70 1.35 1.30 5.63
N LEU A 71 0.88 0.17 5.10
CA LEU A 71 1.69 -0.69 4.24
C LEU A 71 2.07 0.03 2.94
N ALA A 72 1.11 0.68 2.29
CA ALA A 72 1.32 1.41 1.04
C ALA A 72 2.31 2.57 1.20
N ALA A 73 2.17 3.39 2.25
CA ALA A 73 3.05 4.52 2.53
C ALA A 73 4.53 4.11 2.74
N ASN A 74 4.76 2.83 3.10
CA ASN A 74 6.07 2.29 3.43
C ASN A 74 6.57 1.26 2.41
N ASN A 75 5.88 1.09 1.27
CA ASN A 75 6.18 0.08 0.25
C ASN A 75 6.29 -1.35 0.82
N LEU A 76 5.43 -1.67 1.80
CA LEU A 76 5.39 -2.98 2.43
C LEU A 76 4.42 -3.91 1.72
N VAL A 77 4.69 -5.21 1.80
CA VAL A 77 3.83 -6.25 1.22
C VAL A 77 2.48 -6.28 1.92
N ALA A 78 1.42 -6.52 1.15
CA ALA A 78 0.07 -6.69 1.66
C ALA A 78 -0.03 -7.80 2.73
N ASN A 79 -1.14 -7.78 3.47
CA ASN A 79 -1.44 -8.75 4.54
C ASN A 79 -0.39 -8.83 5.65
N CYS A 80 0.43 -7.78 5.81
CA CYS A 80 1.48 -7.70 6.82
C CYS A 80 2.53 -8.84 6.75
N PHE A 81 2.67 -9.53 5.60
CA PHE A 81 3.42 -10.79 5.47
C PHE A 81 4.90 -10.72 5.88
N ASN A 82 5.54 -9.55 5.75
CA ASN A 82 6.93 -9.31 6.17
C ASN A 82 7.05 -7.95 6.84
N PHE A 83 6.14 -7.66 7.77
CA PHE A 83 6.20 -6.39 8.49
C PHE A 83 7.53 -6.29 9.28
N PRO A 84 8.26 -5.17 9.17
CA PRO A 84 9.52 -5.00 9.88
C PRO A 84 9.30 -5.06 11.39
N THR A 85 10.01 -5.97 12.06
CA THR A 85 9.97 -6.16 13.52
C THR A 85 11.31 -5.82 14.20
N ALA A 86 12.33 -5.50 13.40
CA ALA A 86 13.61 -5.06 13.92
C ALA A 86 13.45 -3.69 14.59
N ALA A 87 13.82 -3.61 15.87
CA ALA A 87 13.81 -2.36 16.60
C ALA A 87 14.69 -1.32 15.89
N GLY A 88 14.15 -0.11 15.69
CA GLY A 88 14.85 0.98 15.00
C GLY A 88 14.55 1.11 13.51
N SER A 89 13.82 0.18 12.89
CA SER A 89 13.20 0.43 11.59
C SER A 89 12.21 1.61 11.69
N MET A 90 12.27 2.52 10.73
CA MET A 90 11.40 3.70 10.68
C MET A 90 10.27 3.49 9.68
N LEU A 91 9.05 3.77 10.12
CA LEU A 91 7.86 3.87 9.26
C LEU A 91 7.47 5.32 9.08
N CYS A 92 7.03 5.68 7.88
CA CYS A 92 6.34 6.92 7.62
C CYS A 92 4.85 6.76 7.94
N ILE A 93 4.32 7.70 8.73
CA ILE A 93 2.89 7.85 9.02
C ILE A 93 2.45 9.18 8.37
N PRO A 94 1.91 9.17 7.14
CA PRO A 94 1.50 10.38 6.45
C PRO A 94 0.40 11.10 7.22
N THR A 95 0.54 12.41 7.48
CA THR A 95 -0.48 13.17 8.23
C THR A 95 -1.85 13.11 7.55
N ALA A 96 -1.87 13.10 6.21
CA ALA A 96 -3.10 12.99 5.42
C ALA A 96 -3.80 11.62 5.52
N ALA A 97 -3.12 10.59 6.03
CA ALA A 97 -3.68 9.26 6.23
C ALA A 97 -4.11 9.00 7.68
N VAL A 98 -3.78 9.91 8.60
CA VAL A 98 -4.13 9.76 10.02
C VAL A 98 -5.64 9.97 10.20
N CYS A 99 -6.27 9.06 10.92
CA CYS A 99 -7.70 8.98 11.18
C CYS A 99 -7.96 8.39 12.58
N LYS A 100 -9.23 8.38 13.00
CA LYS A 100 -9.64 7.60 14.17
C LYS A 100 -9.65 6.12 13.78
N PRO A 101 -8.85 5.26 14.42
CA PRO A 101 -8.78 3.85 14.06
C PRO A 101 -10.03 3.09 14.53
N TYR A 102 -10.40 2.06 13.78
CA TYR A 102 -11.35 1.02 14.18
C TYR A 102 -10.77 -0.33 13.78
N VAL A 103 -10.61 -1.24 14.73
CA VAL A 103 -10.19 -2.63 14.45
C VAL A 103 -11.43 -3.43 14.04
N VAL A 104 -11.40 -4.04 12.86
CA VAL A 104 -12.47 -4.95 12.43
C VAL A 104 -12.42 -6.21 13.28
N VAL A 105 -13.43 -6.47 14.10
CA VAL A 105 -13.32 -7.48 15.18
C VAL A 105 -13.85 -8.85 14.74
N LYS A 106 -14.92 -8.89 13.94
CA LYS A 106 -15.63 -10.13 13.60
C LYS A 106 -16.07 -10.15 12.14
N ALA A 107 -16.37 -11.35 11.64
CA ALA A 107 -17.01 -11.54 10.34
C ALA A 107 -18.37 -10.83 10.21
N ASP A 108 -19.05 -10.54 11.34
CA ASP A 108 -20.33 -9.82 11.35
C ASP A 108 -20.19 -8.28 11.30
N ASP A 109 -18.96 -7.73 11.33
CA ASP A 109 -18.78 -6.30 11.12
C ASP A 109 -19.18 -5.94 9.69
N THR A 110 -19.99 -4.90 9.56
CA THR A 110 -20.39 -4.34 8.27
C THR A 110 -20.02 -2.86 8.27
N CYS A 111 -19.86 -2.24 7.10
CA CYS A 111 -19.66 -0.78 7.06
C CYS A 111 -20.83 -0.03 7.71
N THR A 112 -22.02 -0.61 7.82
CA THR A 112 -23.15 -0.01 8.54
C THR A 112 -22.93 0.00 10.05
N THR A 113 -22.47 -1.11 10.64
CA THR A 113 -22.17 -1.17 12.08
C THR A 113 -21.00 -0.26 12.43
N ILE A 114 -19.95 -0.27 11.61
CA ILE A 114 -18.79 0.61 11.76
C ILE A 114 -19.21 2.09 11.66
N ALA A 115 -20.04 2.44 10.66
CA ALA A 115 -20.55 3.80 10.49
C ALA A 115 -21.34 4.29 11.71
N ASN A 116 -22.23 3.45 12.24
CA ASN A 116 -23.02 3.78 13.43
C ASN A 116 -22.12 4.03 14.66
N LEU A 117 -21.12 3.19 14.88
CA LEU A 117 -20.15 3.35 15.98
C LEU A 117 -19.27 4.59 15.79
N ALA A 118 -18.89 4.87 14.54
CA ALA A 118 -18.11 6.04 14.16
C ALA A 118 -18.90 7.35 14.19
N LYS A 119 -20.24 7.29 14.30
CA LYS A 119 -21.15 8.43 14.07
C LYS A 119 -20.93 9.07 12.69
N ALA A 120 -20.69 8.22 11.70
CA ALA A 120 -20.49 8.57 10.30
C ALA A 120 -21.58 7.93 9.44
N THR A 121 -21.65 8.31 8.18
CA THR A 121 -22.48 7.65 7.18
C THR A 121 -21.76 6.43 6.60
N TRP A 122 -22.52 5.46 6.11
CA TRP A 122 -21.96 4.32 5.37
C TRP A 122 -21.06 4.77 4.20
N ALA A 123 -21.49 5.81 3.47
CA ALA A 123 -20.76 6.35 2.33
C ALA A 123 -19.41 6.94 2.75
N GLN A 124 -19.34 7.60 3.90
CA GLN A 124 -18.08 8.08 4.46
C GLN A 124 -17.14 6.92 4.80
N ILE A 125 -17.62 5.88 5.48
CA ILE A 125 -16.80 4.70 5.81
C ILE A 125 -16.22 4.07 4.54
N VAL A 126 -17.03 3.86 3.49
CA VAL A 126 -16.53 3.28 2.24
C VAL A 126 -15.58 4.22 1.49
N SER A 127 -15.79 5.54 1.59
CA SER A 127 -14.94 6.54 0.92
C SER A 127 -13.56 6.66 1.59
N TRP A 128 -13.50 6.50 2.92
CA TRP A 128 -12.25 6.52 3.67
C TRP A 128 -11.47 5.20 3.59
N ASN A 129 -12.16 4.09 3.31
CA ASN A 129 -11.62 2.74 3.32
C ASN A 129 -11.92 2.02 1.98
N PRO A 130 -11.31 2.47 0.86
CA PRO A 130 -11.61 1.94 -0.47
C PRO A 130 -11.29 0.44 -0.60
N GLU A 131 -10.38 -0.10 0.21
CA GLU A 131 -10.02 -1.52 0.27
C GLU A 131 -11.19 -2.43 0.69
N LEU A 132 -12.15 -1.92 1.46
CA LEU A 132 -13.39 -2.61 1.80
C LEU A 132 -14.29 -2.82 0.58
N GLY A 133 -14.00 -2.09 -0.51
CA GLY A 133 -14.70 -2.13 -1.77
C GLY A 133 -15.92 -1.22 -1.81
N ARG A 134 -16.35 -0.89 -3.02
CA ARG A 134 -17.40 0.12 -3.27
C ARG A 134 -18.75 -0.20 -2.64
N SER A 135 -19.01 -1.47 -2.35
CA SER A 135 -20.23 -1.92 -1.66
C SER A 135 -19.93 -2.51 -0.28
N CYS A 136 -18.75 -2.26 0.29
CA CYS A 136 -18.26 -2.86 1.53
C CYS A 136 -18.21 -4.41 1.50
N GLN A 137 -18.13 -5.00 0.30
CA GLN A 137 -18.24 -6.45 0.15
C GLN A 137 -17.00 -7.23 0.63
N ASN A 138 -15.90 -6.53 0.97
CA ASN A 138 -14.65 -7.18 1.39
C ASN A 138 -14.41 -7.10 2.90
N VAL A 139 -15.28 -6.48 3.70
CA VAL A 139 -15.03 -6.20 5.13
C VAL A 139 -14.61 -7.43 5.94
N GLU A 140 -15.21 -8.57 5.67
CA GLU A 140 -14.89 -9.87 6.28
C GLU A 140 -13.44 -10.34 6.05
N ARG A 141 -12.77 -9.86 4.99
CA ARG A 141 -11.37 -10.19 4.69
C ARG A 141 -10.38 -9.38 5.51
N TYR A 142 -10.84 -8.30 6.13
CA TYR A 142 -10.03 -7.36 6.90
C TYR A 142 -10.19 -7.55 8.41
N VAL A 143 -10.72 -8.69 8.88
CA VAL A 143 -10.79 -9.01 10.30
C VAL A 143 -9.39 -8.95 10.93
N GLY A 144 -9.27 -8.18 12.02
CA GLY A 144 -8.03 -7.86 12.72
C GLY A 144 -7.28 -6.65 12.16
N PHE A 145 -7.69 -6.10 11.00
CA PHE A 145 -7.06 -4.92 10.43
C PHE A 145 -7.74 -3.66 10.96
N VAL A 146 -6.97 -2.59 10.99
CA VAL A 146 -7.44 -1.24 11.32
C VAL A 146 -7.96 -0.59 10.06
N VAL A 147 -9.16 -0.04 10.14
CA VAL A 147 -9.78 0.84 9.14
C VAL A 147 -10.01 2.22 9.75
N CYS A 148 -10.19 3.23 8.91
CA CYS A 148 -10.50 4.59 9.31
C CYS A 148 -11.99 4.78 9.64
N ALA A 149 -12.27 5.12 10.90
CA ALA A 149 -13.58 5.53 11.40
C ALA A 149 -13.79 7.05 11.42
N SER A 150 -12.86 7.84 10.87
CA SER A 150 -13.03 9.27 10.63
C SER A 150 -12.34 9.68 9.34
N ASN A 151 -12.58 10.90 8.88
CA ASN A 151 -11.89 11.44 7.70
C ASN A 151 -10.36 11.40 7.88
N PRO A 152 -9.61 10.70 7.00
CA PRO A 152 -8.16 10.76 6.97
C PRO A 152 -7.69 12.20 6.75
N GLY A 153 -6.68 12.64 7.51
CA GLY A 153 -6.19 14.01 7.49
C GLY A 153 -7.03 15.02 8.28
N GLY A 154 -8.13 14.58 8.90
CA GLY A 154 -8.99 15.42 9.73
C GLY A 154 -10.02 16.23 8.94
N SER A 155 -10.79 17.07 9.64
CA SER A 155 -11.76 17.96 9.00
C SER A 155 -11.05 19.10 8.27
N TRP A 156 -11.62 19.55 7.15
CA TRP A 156 -11.14 20.76 6.49
C TRP A 156 -11.29 21.95 7.45
N ILE A 157 -10.22 22.72 7.59
CA ILE A 157 -10.19 23.96 8.33
C ILE A 157 -9.99 25.05 7.30
N ASP A 158 -10.84 26.09 7.34
CA ASP A 158 -10.64 27.26 6.49
C ASP A 158 -9.29 27.90 6.84
N PRO A 159 -8.33 27.99 5.90
CA PRO A 159 -7.07 28.64 6.17
C PRO A 159 -7.23 30.15 6.49
N ASN A 160 -8.42 30.74 6.28
CA ASN A 160 -8.72 32.12 6.61
C ASN A 160 -10.12 32.26 7.28
N PRO A 161 -10.24 31.96 8.59
CA PRO A 161 -11.51 32.00 9.33
C PRO A 161 -12.06 33.41 9.59
#